data_AF-B4GT05-F1
#
_entry.id   AF-B4GT05-F1
#
_cell.length_a   1.000
_cell.length_b   1.000
_cell.length_c   1.000
_cell.angle_alpha   90.00
_cell.angle_beta   90.00
_cell.angle_gamma   90.00
#
_symmetry.space_group_name_H-M   'P 1'
#
loop_
_entity.id
_entity.type
_entity.pdbx_description
1 polymer ?
#
loop_
_entity_poly.entity_id
_entity_poly.type
_entity_poly.pdbx_seq_one_letter_code
_entity_poly.pdbx_strand_id
1 'polypeptide(L)'
;MFVRSALGFHLPVERTCPIVLIGPGTGIAPFRSFWQEFQLLRELDPAVALPKMWLFFGCRNRDVDLYAEEKERLVKEQILDRVFLALSREPTIPKTYVQDLIEQEFDSLYDLIVQERGHIYVCGDVTMAEHVYQTIRKCIAGKEQKSEAEVETFMLTLRDESRYHEDIFGITLRTAEIHTKSRATARIRMASQP
;
A
#
# COMPACT_ATOMS: atom_id res chain seq x y z
N MET A 1 -22.44 0.48 17.08
CA MET A 1 -21.35 0.45 16.07
C MET A 1 -20.37 1.55 16.45
N PHE A 2 -19.07 1.28 16.49
CA PHE A 2 -18.05 2.30 16.71
C PHE A 2 -17.08 2.29 15.55
N VAL A 3 -16.58 3.46 15.17
CA VAL A 3 -15.62 3.63 14.06
C VAL A 3 -14.30 4.06 14.66
N ARG A 4 -13.21 3.38 14.29
CA ARG A 4 -11.85 3.81 14.60
C ARG A 4 -11.21 4.35 13.34
N SER A 5 -10.91 5.63 13.30
CA SER A 5 -10.25 6.26 12.14
C SER A 5 -8.79 5.84 12.04
N ALA A 6 -8.34 5.55 10.82
CA ALA A 6 -6.96 5.25 10.47
C ALA A 6 -6.33 6.47 9.78
N LEU A 7 -6.02 7.53 10.56
CA LEU A 7 -5.55 8.81 10.03
C LEU A 7 -4.32 8.70 9.11
N GLY A 8 -3.46 7.70 9.31
CA GLY A 8 -2.28 7.43 8.48
C GLY A 8 -2.55 6.55 7.26
N PHE A 9 -3.80 6.16 6.98
CA PHE A 9 -4.18 5.24 5.91
C PHE A 9 -5.41 5.76 5.13
N HIS A 10 -5.44 7.06 4.87
CA HIS A 10 -6.41 7.68 3.97
C HIS A 10 -5.75 8.02 2.62
N LEU A 11 -6.58 8.19 1.59
CA LEU A 11 -6.15 8.70 0.29
C LEU A 11 -5.46 10.08 0.42
N PRO A 12 -4.51 10.41 -0.47
CA PRO A 12 -3.87 11.71 -0.45
C PRO A 12 -4.90 12.82 -0.72
N VAL A 13 -4.66 14.00 -0.12
CA VAL A 13 -5.49 15.20 -0.39
C VAL A 13 -5.38 15.59 -1.86
N GLU A 14 -4.17 15.50 -2.41
CA GLU A 14 -3.92 15.67 -3.83
C GLU A 14 -4.29 14.39 -4.59
N ARG A 15 -5.42 14.44 -5.28
CA ARG A 15 -6.01 13.30 -5.97
C ARG A 15 -5.36 12.98 -7.33
N THR A 16 -4.29 13.68 -7.69
CA THR A 16 -3.53 13.45 -8.92
C THR A 16 -2.25 12.65 -8.70
N CYS A 17 -1.79 12.54 -7.44
CA CYS A 17 -0.59 11.78 -7.10
C CYS A 17 -0.82 10.28 -7.32
N PRO A 18 0.09 9.57 -8.02
CA PRO A 18 -0.03 8.13 -8.21
C PRO A 18 -0.13 7.34 -6.90
N ILE A 19 -0.83 6.22 -6.94
CA ILE A 19 -1.14 5.38 -5.79
C ILE A 19 -0.75 3.93 -6.08
N VAL A 20 0.05 3.35 -5.20
CA VAL A 20 0.47 1.95 -5.25
C VAL A 20 -0.15 1.22 -4.08
N LEU A 21 -0.95 0.20 -4.36
CA LEU A 21 -1.71 -0.58 -3.40
C LEU A 21 -1.12 -2.00 -3.34
N ILE A 22 -0.65 -2.43 -2.18
CA ILE A 22 -0.02 -3.73 -1.98
C ILE A 22 -0.78 -4.45 -0.87
N GLY A 23 -1.55 -5.48 -1.23
CA GLY A 23 -2.47 -6.11 -0.28
C GLY A 23 -2.93 -7.49 -0.69
N PRO A 24 -2.14 -8.53 -0.43
CA PRO A 24 -2.55 -9.90 -0.70
C PRO A 24 -3.66 -10.37 0.23
N GLY A 25 -4.51 -11.29 -0.28
CA GLY A 25 -5.62 -11.87 0.46
C GLY A 25 -6.57 -10.80 1.02
N THR A 26 -6.88 -10.88 2.31
CA THR A 26 -7.77 -9.90 2.96
C THR A 26 -7.16 -8.51 3.09
N GLY A 27 -5.86 -8.33 2.81
CA GLY A 27 -5.22 -7.01 2.76
C GLY A 27 -5.76 -6.09 1.66
N ILE A 28 -6.54 -6.62 0.72
CA ILE A 28 -7.24 -5.81 -0.30
C ILE A 28 -8.43 -5.01 0.27
N ALA A 29 -8.89 -5.31 1.48
CA ALA A 29 -10.12 -4.75 2.04
C ALA A 29 -10.18 -3.21 2.06
N PRO A 30 -9.18 -2.46 2.57
CA PRO A 30 -9.24 -0.98 2.56
C PRO A 30 -9.12 -0.41 1.13
N PHE A 31 -8.44 -1.11 0.24
CA PHE A 31 -8.27 -0.68 -1.16
C PHE A 31 -9.58 -0.70 -1.92
N ARG A 32 -10.49 -1.60 -1.54
CA ARG A 32 -11.84 -1.60 -2.08
C ARG A 32 -12.58 -0.29 -1.86
N SER A 33 -12.45 0.32 -0.67
CA SER A 33 -13.04 1.64 -0.46
C SER A 33 -12.36 2.74 -1.28
N PHE A 34 -11.06 2.62 -1.55
CA PHE A 34 -10.32 3.64 -2.31
C PHE A 34 -10.78 3.70 -3.76
N TRP A 35 -10.82 2.57 -4.48
CA TRP A 35 -11.29 2.59 -5.86
C TRP A 35 -12.79 2.88 -5.96
N GLN A 36 -13.60 2.54 -4.95
CA GLN A 36 -15.01 2.93 -4.90
C GLN A 36 -15.18 4.45 -4.75
N GLU A 37 -14.31 5.12 -3.99
CA GLU A 37 -14.31 6.59 -3.93
C GLU A 37 -14.01 7.18 -5.32
N PHE A 38 -13.02 6.64 -6.05
CA PHE A 38 -12.72 7.10 -7.41
C PHE A 38 -13.80 6.77 -8.44
N GLN A 39 -14.48 5.62 -8.30
CA GLN A 39 -15.68 5.30 -9.09
C GLN A 39 -16.75 6.38 -8.90
N LEU A 40 -17.08 6.70 -7.65
CA LEU A 40 -18.07 7.74 -7.35
C LEU A 40 -17.66 9.10 -7.93
N LEU A 41 -16.37 9.46 -7.84
CA LEU A 41 -15.88 10.70 -8.43
C LEU A 41 -16.04 10.72 -9.96
N ARG A 42 -15.76 9.61 -10.63
CA ARG A 42 -15.96 9.47 -12.08
C ARG A 42 -17.44 9.54 -12.49
N GLU A 43 -18.32 8.97 -11.68
CA GLU A 43 -19.77 9.04 -11.91
C GLU A 43 -20.30 10.48 -11.76
N LEU A 44 -19.79 11.22 -10.78
CA LEU A 44 -20.18 12.61 -10.54
C LEU A 44 -19.59 13.58 -11.58
N ASP A 45 -18.36 13.33 -12.02
CA ASP A 45 -17.67 14.09 -13.05
C ASP A 45 -16.90 13.17 -14.01
N PRO A 46 -17.45 12.87 -15.21
CA PRO A 46 -16.80 12.03 -16.18
C PRO A 46 -15.41 12.54 -16.63
N ALA A 47 -15.18 13.85 -16.56
CA ALA A 47 -13.93 14.49 -16.97
C ALA A 47 -12.92 14.61 -15.82
N VAL A 48 -13.24 14.12 -14.62
CA VAL A 48 -12.33 14.19 -13.47
C VAL A 48 -11.00 13.50 -13.78
N ALA A 49 -9.90 14.16 -13.43
CA ALA A 49 -8.58 13.55 -13.46
C ALA A 49 -8.46 12.58 -12.28
N LEU A 50 -8.17 11.32 -12.56
CA LEU A 50 -7.90 10.29 -11.56
C LEU A 50 -6.39 10.07 -11.44
N PRO A 51 -5.88 9.69 -10.26
CA PRO A 51 -4.49 9.34 -10.10
C PRO A 51 -4.21 8.01 -10.78
N LYS A 52 -2.97 7.80 -11.21
CA LYS A 52 -2.54 6.45 -11.63
C LYS A 52 -2.63 5.51 -10.44
N MET A 53 -3.33 4.39 -10.56
CA MET A 53 -3.49 3.43 -9.48
C MET A 53 -3.00 2.04 -9.86
N TRP A 54 -2.00 1.55 -9.14
CA TRP A 54 -1.40 0.24 -9.35
C TRP A 54 -1.74 -0.67 -8.17
N LEU A 55 -2.23 -1.88 -8.46
CA LEU A 55 -2.59 -2.86 -7.45
C LEU A 55 -1.71 -4.11 -7.55
N PHE A 56 -0.93 -4.38 -6.51
CA PHE A 56 -0.23 -5.64 -6.29
C PHE A 56 -1.07 -6.52 -5.35
N PHE A 57 -1.75 -7.49 -5.94
CA PHE A 57 -2.57 -8.46 -5.23
C PHE A 57 -1.90 -9.83 -5.25
N GLY A 58 -2.09 -10.60 -4.18
CA GLY A 58 -1.58 -11.97 -4.10
C GLY A 58 -2.57 -12.91 -3.43
N CYS A 59 -2.68 -14.13 -3.96
CA CYS A 59 -3.51 -15.17 -3.38
C CYS A 59 -2.89 -16.57 -3.61
N ARG A 60 -3.61 -17.62 -3.22
CA ARG A 60 -3.12 -19.01 -3.37
C ARG A 60 -3.24 -19.47 -4.81
N ASN A 61 -4.43 -19.34 -5.37
CA ASN A 61 -4.84 -19.84 -6.68
C ASN A 61 -5.86 -18.85 -7.28
N ARG A 62 -6.09 -18.90 -8.58
CA ARG A 62 -7.05 -17.99 -9.24
C ARG A 62 -8.47 -18.11 -8.68
N ASP A 63 -8.87 -19.29 -8.20
CA ASP A 63 -10.20 -19.52 -7.62
C ASP A 63 -10.47 -18.73 -6.33
N VAL A 64 -9.40 -18.30 -5.65
CA VAL A 64 -9.49 -17.46 -4.43
C VAL A 64 -9.03 -16.04 -4.70
N ASP A 65 -9.11 -15.60 -5.95
CA ASP A 65 -8.83 -14.23 -6.33
C ASP A 65 -9.98 -13.29 -5.92
N LEU A 66 -9.80 -12.60 -4.79
CA LEU A 66 -10.83 -11.71 -4.26
C LEU A 66 -11.08 -10.54 -5.21
N TYR A 67 -12.37 -10.26 -5.46
CA TYR A 67 -12.83 -9.17 -6.30
C TYR A 67 -12.30 -9.23 -7.75
N ALA A 68 -12.03 -10.44 -8.29
CA ALA A 68 -11.49 -10.63 -9.63
C ALA A 68 -12.27 -9.85 -10.71
N GLU A 69 -13.57 -10.06 -10.81
CA GLU A 69 -14.44 -9.38 -11.78
C GLU A 69 -14.47 -7.86 -11.57
N GLU A 70 -14.49 -7.40 -10.31
CA GLU A 70 -14.48 -5.97 -9.97
C GLU A 70 -13.17 -5.33 -10.44
N LYS A 71 -12.02 -5.96 -10.20
CA LYS A 71 -10.71 -5.48 -10.66
C LYS A 71 -10.63 -5.42 -12.19
N GLU A 72 -11.08 -6.46 -12.88
CA GLU A 72 -11.11 -6.47 -14.35
C GLU A 72 -11.98 -5.34 -14.92
N ARG A 73 -13.12 -5.07 -14.28
CA ARG A 73 -13.98 -3.94 -14.65
C ARG A 73 -13.29 -2.60 -14.40
N LEU A 74 -12.67 -2.42 -13.23
CA LEU A 74 -11.96 -1.19 -12.87
C LEU A 74 -10.80 -0.86 -13.82
N VAL A 75 -10.12 -1.88 -14.35
CA VAL A 75 -9.09 -1.70 -15.39
C VAL A 75 -9.71 -1.22 -16.70
N LYS A 76 -10.85 -1.79 -17.12
CA LYS A 76 -11.58 -1.34 -18.32
C LYS A 76 -12.10 0.09 -18.18
N GLU A 77 -12.53 0.46 -16.97
CA GLU A 77 -13.00 1.80 -16.62
C GLU A 77 -11.86 2.82 -16.39
N GLN A 78 -10.60 2.40 -16.51
CA GLN A 78 -9.41 3.24 -16.29
C GLN A 78 -9.37 3.89 -14.90
N ILE A 79 -9.86 3.17 -13.89
CA ILE A 79 -9.72 3.53 -12.48
C ILE A 79 -8.50 2.85 -11.88
N LEU A 80 -8.24 1.60 -12.27
CA LEU A 80 -6.98 0.91 -12.02
C LEU A 80 -6.18 0.88 -13.31
N ASP A 81 -4.97 1.43 -13.30
CA ASP A 81 -4.08 1.42 -14.46
C ASP A 81 -3.47 0.04 -14.66
N ARG A 82 -3.05 -0.60 -13.55
CA ARG A 82 -2.38 -1.90 -13.58
C ARG A 82 -2.76 -2.74 -12.37
N VAL A 83 -2.97 -4.03 -12.63
CA VAL A 83 -3.20 -5.05 -11.60
C VAL A 83 -2.19 -6.17 -11.80
N PHE A 84 -1.40 -6.41 -10.76
CA PHE A 84 -0.40 -7.46 -10.69
C PHE A 84 -0.92 -8.57 -9.76
N LEU A 85 -1.00 -9.79 -10.27
CA LEU A 85 -1.53 -10.95 -9.54
C LEU A 85 -0.42 -11.95 -9.24
N ALA A 86 -0.08 -12.08 -7.96
CA ALA A 86 0.84 -13.08 -7.44
C ALA A 86 0.09 -14.35 -7.00
N LEU A 87 0.51 -15.51 -7.49
CA LEU A 87 -0.12 -16.80 -7.20
C LEU A 87 0.91 -17.74 -6.57
N SER A 88 0.61 -18.21 -5.36
CA SER A 88 1.58 -18.95 -4.54
C SER A 88 1.44 -20.47 -4.58
N ARG A 89 0.32 -21.00 -5.10
CA ARG A 89 0.00 -22.45 -5.11
C ARG A 89 -0.68 -22.91 -6.40
N GLU A 90 -0.56 -22.12 -7.46
CA GLU A 90 -1.12 -22.47 -8.76
C GLU A 90 -0.20 -23.50 -9.44
N PRO A 91 -0.68 -24.71 -9.82
CA PRO A 91 0.20 -25.79 -10.29
C PRO A 91 0.97 -25.49 -11.58
N THR A 92 0.46 -24.59 -12.41
CA THR A 92 0.98 -24.31 -13.75
C THR A 92 2.03 -23.20 -13.78
N ILE A 93 2.24 -22.50 -12.67
CA ILE A 93 3.15 -21.36 -12.59
C ILE A 93 4.05 -21.47 -11.35
N PRO A 94 5.26 -20.89 -11.39
CA PRO A 94 6.10 -20.84 -10.21
C PRO A 94 5.39 -20.11 -9.07
N LYS A 95 5.71 -20.52 -7.84
CA LYS A 95 5.24 -19.86 -6.64
C LYS A 95 5.73 -18.41 -6.61
N THR A 96 4.79 -17.47 -6.68
CA THR A 96 5.06 -16.04 -6.72
C THR A 96 4.35 -15.33 -5.58
N TYR A 97 5.05 -14.38 -4.96
CA TYR A 97 4.52 -13.47 -3.95
C TYR A 97 4.52 -12.02 -4.47
N VAL A 98 3.84 -11.14 -3.74
CA VAL A 98 3.72 -9.72 -4.12
C VAL A 98 5.07 -9.02 -4.18
N GLN A 99 6.01 -9.35 -3.27
CA GLN A 99 7.36 -8.77 -3.30
C GLN A 99 8.16 -9.19 -4.54
N ASP A 100 7.94 -10.39 -5.06
CA ASP A 100 8.62 -10.85 -6.28
C ASP A 100 8.14 -10.03 -7.49
N LEU A 101 6.84 -9.72 -7.56
CA LEU A 101 6.29 -8.84 -8.61
C LEU A 101 6.77 -7.40 -8.46
N ILE A 102 6.92 -6.92 -7.23
CA ILE A 102 7.49 -5.60 -6.95
C ILE A 102 8.93 -5.52 -7.47
N GLU A 103 9.76 -6.54 -7.24
CA GLU A 103 11.14 -6.58 -7.73
C GLU A 103 11.18 -6.59 -9.27
N GLN A 104 10.26 -7.30 -9.93
CA GLN A 104 10.17 -7.36 -11.38
C GLN A 104 9.76 -6.02 -12.02
N GLU A 105 8.80 -5.33 -11.43
CA GLU A 105 8.26 -4.06 -11.94
C GLU A 105 8.92 -2.84 -11.30
N PHE A 106 10.01 -3.05 -10.55
CA PHE A 106 10.58 -2.03 -9.69
C PHE A 106 11.02 -0.78 -10.45
N ASP A 107 11.49 -0.95 -11.69
CA ASP A 107 11.95 0.20 -12.46
C ASP A 107 10.84 1.23 -12.69
N SER A 108 9.67 0.77 -13.11
CA SER A 108 8.50 1.62 -13.31
C SER A 108 7.93 2.11 -11.99
N LEU A 109 7.96 1.25 -10.97
CA LEU A 109 7.50 1.60 -9.63
C LEU A 109 8.36 2.71 -9.01
N TYR A 110 9.67 2.67 -9.21
CA TYR A 110 10.59 3.69 -8.72
C TYR A 110 10.29 5.06 -9.32
N ASP A 111 10.05 5.13 -10.63
CA ASP A 111 9.70 6.41 -11.28
C ASP A 111 8.39 6.97 -10.72
N LEU A 112 7.41 6.10 -10.49
CA LEU A 112 6.11 6.46 -9.91
C LEU A 112 6.26 6.97 -8.46
N ILE A 113 7.14 6.38 -7.65
CA ILE A 113 7.36 6.79 -6.25
C ILE A 113 8.22 8.07 -6.15
N VAL A 114 9.28 8.16 -6.96
CA VAL A 114 10.32 9.19 -6.83
C VAL A 114 10.02 10.39 -7.71
N GLN A 115 9.77 10.17 -9.00
CA GLN A 115 9.57 11.26 -9.98
C GLN A 115 8.15 11.82 -9.88
N GLU A 116 7.15 10.94 -9.83
CA GLU A 116 5.73 11.35 -9.76
C GLU A 116 5.23 11.55 -8.32
N ARG A 117 6.12 11.43 -7.31
CA ARG A 117 5.82 11.58 -5.88
C ARG A 117 4.63 10.72 -5.40
N GLY A 118 4.52 9.50 -5.92
CA GLY A 118 3.43 8.58 -5.58
C GLY A 118 3.41 8.14 -4.12
N HIS A 119 2.25 7.64 -3.72
CA HIS A 119 1.96 7.09 -2.39
C HIS A 119 1.93 5.56 -2.43
N ILE A 120 2.51 4.91 -1.42
CA ILE A 120 2.54 3.46 -1.27
C ILE A 120 1.68 3.08 -0.07
N TYR A 121 0.74 2.17 -0.29
CA TYR A 121 -0.12 1.61 0.74
C TYR A 121 0.12 0.11 0.84
N VAL A 122 0.50 -0.35 2.03
CA VAL A 122 0.72 -1.77 2.33
C VAL A 122 -0.30 -2.21 3.37
N CYS A 123 -1.09 -3.22 3.06
CA CYS A 123 -2.08 -3.77 3.99
C CYS A 123 -2.05 -5.29 4.03
N GLY A 124 -2.12 -5.87 5.22
CA GLY A 124 -2.15 -7.32 5.40
C GLY A 124 -1.27 -7.81 6.54
N ASP A 125 -0.75 -9.03 6.40
CA ASP A 125 0.07 -9.68 7.45
C ASP A 125 1.40 -8.95 7.73
N VAL A 126 1.87 -9.04 8.98
CA VAL A 126 3.12 -8.41 9.44
C VAL A 126 4.35 -8.90 8.69
N THR A 127 4.47 -10.20 8.46
CA THR A 127 5.61 -10.78 7.76
C THR A 127 5.59 -10.37 6.29
N MET A 128 4.39 -10.30 5.69
CA MET A 128 4.22 -9.80 4.33
C MET A 128 4.69 -8.33 4.20
N ALA A 129 4.25 -7.46 5.10
CA ALA A 129 4.63 -6.06 5.06
C ALA A 129 6.13 -5.84 5.30
N GLU A 130 6.74 -6.63 6.19
CA GLU A 130 8.20 -6.61 6.39
C GLU A 130 8.95 -7.01 5.12
N HIS A 131 8.52 -8.09 4.44
CA HIS A 131 9.15 -8.50 3.18
C HIS A 131 8.99 -7.46 2.08
N VAL A 132 7.82 -6.82 1.97
CA VAL A 132 7.60 -5.72 1.02
C VAL A 132 8.54 -4.55 1.32
N TYR A 133 8.64 -4.13 2.59
CA TYR A 133 9.53 -3.05 3.01
C TYR A 133 11.00 -3.35 2.67
N GLN A 134 11.47 -4.57 3.00
CA GLN A 134 12.84 -4.97 2.69
C GLN A 134 13.12 -5.06 1.18
N THR A 135 12.14 -5.51 0.41
CA THR A 135 12.28 -5.61 -1.05
C THR A 135 12.39 -4.23 -1.68
N ILE A 136 11.55 -3.28 -1.28
CA ILE A 136 11.64 -1.90 -1.73
C ILE A 136 13.01 -1.30 -1.36
N ARG A 137 13.49 -1.49 -0.12
CA ARG A 137 14.83 -1.04 0.29
C ARG A 137 15.94 -1.60 -0.60
N LYS A 138 15.93 -2.93 -0.80
CA LYS A 138 16.93 -3.62 -1.63
C LYS A 138 16.93 -3.08 -3.06
N CYS A 139 15.77 -2.86 -3.64
CA CYS A 139 15.65 -2.40 -5.02
C CYS A 139 16.09 -0.93 -5.17
N ILE A 140 15.75 -0.05 -4.21
CA ILE A 140 16.25 1.34 -4.18
C ILE A 140 17.78 1.36 -4.06
N ALA A 141 18.35 0.55 -3.15
CA ALA A 141 19.79 0.43 -2.97
C ALA A 141 20.49 0.04 -4.28
N GLY A 142 19.92 -0.94 -4.99
CA GLY A 142 20.43 -1.41 -6.29
C GLY A 142 20.34 -0.34 -7.39
N LYS A 143 19.20 0.35 -7.50
CA LYS A 143 18.97 1.33 -8.57
C LYS A 143 19.79 2.61 -8.43
N GLU A 144 19.95 3.12 -7.21
CA GLU A 144 20.66 4.37 -6.96
C GLU A 144 22.12 4.17 -6.51
N GLN A 145 22.58 2.91 -6.39
CA GLN A 145 23.89 2.55 -5.81
C GLN A 145 24.12 3.20 -4.43
N LYS A 146 23.03 3.41 -3.68
CA LYS A 146 23.05 4.04 -2.36
C LYS A 146 23.46 3.04 -1.29
N SER A 147 24.09 3.56 -0.25
CA SER A 147 24.35 2.80 0.97
C SER A 147 23.05 2.47 1.72
N GLU A 148 23.08 1.44 2.56
CA GLU A 148 21.92 1.03 3.36
C GLU A 148 21.38 2.15 4.25
N ALA A 149 22.26 3.02 4.76
CA ALA A 149 21.91 4.15 5.60
C ALA A 149 21.16 5.26 4.83
N GLU A 150 21.56 5.51 3.58
CA GLU A 150 20.89 6.48 2.71
C GLU A 150 19.50 5.99 2.30
N VAL A 151 19.37 4.68 2.02
CA VAL A 151 18.08 4.07 1.72
C VAL A 151 17.15 4.13 2.93
N GLU A 152 17.65 3.85 4.13
CA GLU A 152 16.83 3.99 5.35
C GLU A 152 16.37 5.43 5.56
N THR A 153 17.27 6.40 5.35
CA THR A 153 16.92 7.83 5.43
C THR A 153 15.84 8.20 4.41
N PHE A 154 15.93 7.66 3.19
CA PHE A 154 14.92 7.86 2.15
C PHE A 154 13.56 7.27 2.54
N MET A 155 13.53 6.03 3.05
CA MET A 155 12.29 5.39 3.51
C MET A 155 11.66 6.13 4.70
N LEU A 156 12.47 6.66 5.62
CA LEU A 156 12.00 7.52 6.70
C LEU A 156 11.39 8.82 6.15
N THR A 157 12.05 9.44 5.18
CA THR A 157 11.52 10.64 4.50
C THR A 157 10.15 10.37 3.87
N LEU A 158 9.97 9.23 3.20
CA LEU A 158 8.67 8.84 2.64
C LEU A 158 7.56 8.72 3.70
N ARG A 159 7.91 8.22 4.89
CA ARG A 159 6.97 8.09 6.02
C ARG A 159 6.64 9.46 6.63
N ASP A 160 7.64 10.31 6.80
CA ASP A 160 7.47 11.66 7.34
C ASP A 160 6.64 12.55 6.40
N GLU A 161 6.84 12.39 5.08
CA GLU A 161 6.00 13.02 4.05
C GLU A 161 4.60 12.41 3.91
N SER A 162 4.25 11.39 4.72
CA SER A 162 2.98 10.67 4.63
C SER A 162 2.72 10.10 3.23
N ARG A 163 3.74 9.52 2.60
CA ARG A 163 3.68 8.83 1.30
C ARG A 163 3.89 7.32 1.39
N TYR A 164 4.23 6.81 2.56
CA TYR A 164 4.33 5.37 2.82
C TYR A 164 3.42 4.99 3.99
N HIS A 165 2.38 4.21 3.70
CA HIS A 165 1.27 3.91 4.59
C HIS A 165 1.20 2.40 4.87
N GLU A 166 1.00 2.02 6.13
CA GLU A 166 0.91 0.63 6.57
C GLU A 166 -0.37 0.40 7.40
N ASP A 167 -1.17 -0.60 7.03
CA ASP A 167 -2.27 -1.12 7.84
C ASP A 167 -2.09 -2.62 8.06
N ILE A 168 -1.43 -2.96 9.16
CA ILE A 168 -0.90 -4.31 9.39
C ILE A 168 -1.77 -5.10 10.35
N PHE A 169 -2.21 -6.28 9.91
CA PHE A 169 -2.96 -7.23 10.69
C PHE A 169 -1.99 -8.09 11.51
N GLY A 170 -1.92 -7.85 12.81
CA GLY A 170 -1.10 -8.62 13.74
C GLY A 170 -0.38 -7.77 14.76
N ILE A 171 0.37 -8.43 15.64
CA ILE A 171 1.21 -7.75 16.63
C ILE A 171 2.56 -7.49 15.99
N THR A 172 2.78 -6.29 15.49
CA THR A 172 4.13 -5.86 15.11
C THR A 172 4.86 -5.34 16.36
N LEU A 173 6.18 -5.55 16.47
CA LEU A 173 6.98 -4.93 17.54
C LEU A 173 6.83 -3.39 17.53
N ARG A 174 6.64 -2.82 16.33
CA ARG A 174 6.37 -1.39 16.11
C ARG A 174 4.95 -0.98 16.53
N THR A 175 3.97 -1.88 16.41
CA THR A 175 2.60 -1.69 16.91
C THR A 175 2.62 -1.62 18.43
N ALA A 176 3.47 -2.42 19.09
CA ALA A 176 3.69 -2.28 20.52
C ALA A 176 4.31 -0.92 20.88
N GLU A 177 5.30 -0.43 20.14
CA GLU A 177 5.89 0.90 20.34
C GLU A 177 4.90 2.04 20.11
N ILE A 178 4.12 1.99 19.02
CA ILE A 178 3.08 2.98 18.70
C ILE A 178 1.97 2.93 19.75
N HIS A 179 1.46 1.75 20.13
CA HIS A 179 0.48 1.62 21.21
C HIS A 179 1.05 2.08 22.56
N THR A 180 2.35 1.95 22.78
CA THR A 180 3.00 2.43 24.00
C THR A 180 3.13 3.96 23.97
N LYS A 181 3.52 4.55 22.84
CA LYS A 181 3.54 6.00 22.62
C LYS A 181 2.14 6.60 22.74
N SER A 182 1.13 6.06 22.05
CA SER A 182 -0.25 6.52 22.14
C SER A 182 -0.82 6.40 23.56
N ARG A 183 -0.49 5.32 24.30
CA ARG A 183 -0.87 5.18 25.72
C ARG A 183 -0.14 6.19 26.62
N ALA A 184 1.13 6.47 26.34
CA ALA A 184 1.90 7.48 27.06
C ALA A 184 1.33 8.90 26.82
N THR A 185 1.04 9.25 25.57
CA THR A 185 0.41 10.53 25.21
C THR A 185 -0.99 10.68 25.83
N ALA A 186 -1.80 9.61 25.82
CA ALA A 186 -3.11 9.62 26.48
C ALA A 186 -2.99 9.80 28.01
N ARG A 187 -2.04 9.12 28.66
CA ARG A 187 -1.76 9.29 30.09
C ARG A 187 -1.32 10.72 30.42
N ILE A 188 -0.43 11.31 29.62
CA ILE A 188 0.02 12.69 29.80
C ILE A 188 -1.16 13.66 29.67
N ARG A 189 -2.04 13.45 28.68
CA ARG A 189 -3.24 14.28 28.47
C ARG A 189 -4.25 14.16 29.62
N MET A 190 -4.41 12.98 30.20
CA MET A 190 -5.27 12.78 31.38
C MET A 190 -4.67 13.38 32.66
N ALA A 191 -3.34 13.40 32.79
CA ALA A 191 -2.64 13.98 33.95
C ALA A 191 -2.52 15.52 33.89
N SER A 192 -2.82 16.13 32.74
CA SER A 192 -2.73 17.59 32.51
C SER A 192 -4.09 18.29 32.44
N GLN A 193 -5.19 17.57 32.69
CA GLN A 193 -6.49 18.18 32.94
C GLN A 193 -6.65 18.40 34.46
N PRO A 194 -6.92 19.64 34.92
CA PRO A 194 -7.10 19.96 36.33
C PRO A 194 -8.41 19.37 36.90
#